data_AF-E3FUH3-F1
#
_entry.id   AF-E3FUH3-F1
#
_cell.length_a   1.000
_cell.length_b   1.000
_cell.length_c   1.000
_cell.angle_alpha   90.00
_cell.angle_beta   90.00
_cell.angle_gamma   90.00
#
_symmetry.space_group_name_H-M   'P 1'
#
loop_
_entity.id
_entity.type
_entity.pdbx_description
1 polymer ?
#
loop_
_entity_poly.entity_id
_entity_poly.type
_entity_poly.pdbx_seq_one_letter_code
_entity_poly.pdbx_strand_id
1 'polypeptide(L)'
;MTPDLESLRRKVEAGERLSAAELEALREAAQGSAGPTLWLAVAHALINAEADREALPLLERLRRDFPNDLQVRLGLARGLLGLERHGDAEAALGEALALSPGDPEALKVLAVLALRRGETARARAHVAQVLERDPFDAEARLLKEELEAVALPAPPRAEEQVLRPEFNAALAAALRRAGVAFRRQGRDVLVRQAGGEVARIDVASLFAAYDGGRQALGAYVEGLAARLGGLDTGWREDPAAWMAKLRPVLRPAGFEAQAVGALSRPGPTGLEVFYVLEDAEYVRYLPASRLGPAGLTAEAVDRAAWQNLEAHPAVVRPAVLDRGEVGLAETFSGMWVLAEGDGHDGARLLTAEQRRRLVLHAGEAPLRVSLGRREYVLLCRESDASECEALARLGHAPDGIPGLFRLTAEGLSPASPASPR
;
A
#
# COMPACT_ATOMS: atom_id res chain seq x y z
N MET A 1 -14.95 -34.58 -37.69
CA MET A 1 -14.12 -33.39 -37.97
C MET A 1 -12.86 -33.56 -37.15
N THR A 2 -11.70 -33.68 -37.76
CA THR A 2 -10.42 -33.69 -37.04
C THR A 2 -10.27 -32.34 -36.35
N PRO A 3 -10.11 -32.29 -35.01
CA PRO A 3 -9.89 -31.03 -34.32
C PRO A 3 -8.65 -30.36 -34.89
N ASP A 4 -8.72 -29.05 -35.09
CA ASP A 4 -7.61 -28.26 -35.58
C ASP A 4 -6.46 -28.30 -34.56
N LEU A 5 -5.30 -28.81 -34.98
CA LEU A 5 -4.13 -29.00 -34.11
C LEU A 5 -3.62 -27.67 -33.54
N GLU A 6 -3.75 -26.58 -34.29
CA GLU A 6 -3.35 -25.26 -33.81
C GLU A 6 -4.29 -24.78 -32.70
N SER A 7 -5.61 -24.96 -32.88
CA SER A 7 -6.61 -24.72 -31.83
C SER A 7 -6.34 -25.53 -30.56
N LEU A 8 -6.02 -26.83 -30.69
CA LEU A 8 -5.68 -27.66 -29.54
C LEU A 8 -4.45 -27.16 -28.78
N ARG A 9 -3.41 -26.76 -29.51
CA ARG A 9 -2.20 -26.21 -28.89
C ARG A 9 -2.45 -24.90 -28.18
N ARG A 10 -3.25 -23.99 -28.76
CA ARG A 10 -3.63 -22.74 -28.10
C ARG A 10 -4.40 -22.98 -26.81
N LYS A 11 -5.33 -23.96 -26.79
CA LYS A 11 -6.00 -24.36 -25.55
C LYS A 11 -5.02 -24.84 -24.48
N VAL A 12 -4.06 -25.68 -24.85
CA VAL A 12 -3.03 -26.17 -23.94
C VAL A 12 -2.15 -25.02 -23.41
N GLU A 13 -1.72 -24.11 -24.29
CA GLU A 13 -0.92 -22.93 -23.94
C GLU A 13 -1.70 -21.96 -23.03
N ALA A 14 -3.03 -21.90 -23.17
CA ALA A 14 -3.92 -21.13 -22.30
C ALA A 14 -4.21 -21.79 -20.94
N GLY A 15 -3.65 -22.97 -20.67
CA GLY A 15 -3.89 -23.72 -19.43
C GLY A 15 -5.22 -24.48 -19.41
N GLU A 16 -5.94 -24.58 -20.54
CA GLU A 16 -7.22 -25.27 -20.60
C GLU A 16 -7.05 -26.79 -20.55
N ARG A 17 -8.05 -27.47 -19.98
CA ARG A 17 -8.15 -28.93 -19.99
C ARG A 17 -8.74 -29.39 -21.32
N LEU A 18 -8.01 -30.24 -22.03
CA LEU A 18 -8.52 -30.92 -23.21
C LEU A 18 -9.51 -32.01 -22.81
N SER A 19 -10.56 -32.20 -23.61
CA SER A 19 -11.39 -33.40 -23.52
C SER A 19 -10.59 -34.64 -23.93
N ALA A 20 -11.05 -35.83 -23.53
CA ALA A 20 -10.38 -37.09 -23.86
C ALA A 20 -10.17 -37.28 -25.39
N ALA A 21 -11.15 -36.87 -26.20
CA ALA A 21 -11.05 -36.95 -27.66
C ALA A 21 -10.01 -35.96 -28.24
N GLU A 22 -9.91 -34.76 -27.66
CA GLU A 22 -8.92 -33.75 -28.05
C GLU A 22 -7.50 -34.17 -27.66
N LEU A 23 -7.33 -34.73 -26.45
CA LEU A 23 -6.05 -35.28 -25.99
C LEU A 23 -5.59 -36.45 -26.85
N GLU A 24 -6.51 -37.35 -27.23
CA GLU A 24 -6.18 -38.48 -28.09
C GLU A 24 -5.80 -38.03 -29.51
N ALA A 25 -6.53 -37.07 -30.08
CA ALA A 25 -6.16 -36.47 -31.37
C ALA A 25 -4.77 -35.82 -31.33
N LEU A 26 -4.41 -35.16 -30.23
CA LEU A 26 -3.08 -34.58 -30.04
C LEU A 26 -1.99 -35.66 -29.91
N ARG A 27 -2.28 -36.79 -29.25
CA ARG A 27 -1.38 -37.95 -29.16
C ARG A 27 -1.15 -38.62 -30.51
N GLU A 28 -2.21 -38.84 -31.29
CA GLU A 28 -2.11 -39.40 -32.64
C GLU A 28 -1.23 -38.53 -33.54
N ALA A 29 -1.44 -37.21 -33.51
CA ALA A 29 -0.60 -36.26 -34.24
C ALA A 29 0.86 -36.28 -33.77
N ALA A 30 1.09 -36.43 -32.45
CA ALA A 30 2.44 -36.53 -31.91
C ALA A 30 3.18 -37.80 -32.35
N GLN A 31 2.49 -38.94 -32.51
CA GLN A 31 3.09 -40.18 -33.02
C GLN A 31 3.67 -40.04 -34.44
N GLY A 32 3.03 -39.22 -35.28
CA GLY A 32 3.52 -38.93 -36.65
C GLY A 32 4.61 -37.86 -36.73
N SER A 33 5.02 -37.27 -35.59
CA SER A 33 5.95 -36.15 -35.56
C SER A 33 7.38 -36.57 -35.22
N ALA A 34 8.36 -35.93 -35.86
CA ALA A 34 9.78 -36.25 -35.68
C ALA A 34 10.46 -35.49 -34.52
N GLY A 35 9.75 -34.58 -33.84
CA GLY A 35 10.32 -33.67 -32.84
C GLY A 35 9.55 -33.62 -31.52
N PRO A 36 10.10 -32.93 -30.51
CA PRO A 36 9.54 -32.94 -29.16
C PRO A 36 8.26 -32.10 -29.03
N THR A 37 8.00 -31.16 -29.95
CA THR A 37 6.98 -30.11 -29.80
C THR A 37 5.57 -30.65 -29.54
N LEU A 38 5.10 -31.62 -30.32
CA LEU A 38 3.74 -32.15 -30.12
C LEU A 38 3.65 -33.05 -28.89
N TRP A 39 4.69 -33.82 -28.58
CA TRP A 39 4.75 -34.58 -27.34
C TRP A 39 4.85 -33.70 -26.09
N LEU A 40 5.49 -32.53 -26.21
CA LEU A 40 5.49 -31.50 -25.18
C LEU A 40 4.09 -30.91 -24.98
N ALA A 41 3.36 -30.63 -26.05
CA ALA A 41 1.97 -30.20 -25.96
C ALA A 41 1.08 -31.27 -25.29
N VAL A 42 1.31 -32.56 -25.56
CA VAL A 42 0.65 -33.66 -24.83
C VAL A 42 1.00 -33.63 -23.34
N ALA A 43 2.28 -33.45 -23.00
CA ALA A 43 2.71 -33.39 -21.61
C ALA A 43 2.10 -32.20 -20.86
N HIS A 44 2.06 -31.01 -21.48
CA HIS A 44 1.40 -29.82 -20.90
C HIS A 44 -0.12 -30.03 -20.76
N ALA A 45 -0.77 -30.67 -21.72
CA ALA A 45 -2.19 -31.01 -21.60
C ALA A 45 -2.47 -31.93 -20.40
N LEU A 46 -1.58 -32.89 -20.12
CA LEU A 46 -1.65 -33.75 -18.94
C LEU A 46 -1.44 -32.97 -17.64
N ILE A 47 -0.49 -32.02 -17.62
CA ILE A 47 -0.26 -31.14 -16.46
C ILE A 47 -1.49 -30.25 -16.20
N ASN A 48 -2.08 -29.63 -17.23
CA ASN A 48 -3.31 -28.82 -17.08
C ASN A 48 -4.49 -29.65 -16.53
N ALA A 49 -4.49 -30.95 -16.80
CA ALA A 49 -5.46 -31.91 -16.28
C ALA A 49 -5.09 -32.47 -14.89
N GLU A 50 -4.02 -31.98 -14.26
CA GLU A 50 -3.47 -32.49 -12.98
C GLU A 50 -3.09 -33.99 -13.04
N ALA A 51 -2.85 -34.51 -14.24
CA ALA A 51 -2.42 -35.88 -14.49
C ALA A 51 -0.88 -35.98 -14.48
N ASP A 52 -0.24 -35.38 -13.49
CA ASP A 52 1.22 -35.22 -13.44
C ASP A 52 1.98 -36.56 -13.40
N ARG A 53 1.33 -37.61 -12.85
CA ARG A 53 1.86 -38.98 -12.84
C ARG A 53 1.98 -39.60 -14.24
N GLU A 54 1.15 -39.18 -15.18
CA GLU A 54 1.22 -39.59 -16.59
C GLU A 54 2.16 -38.68 -17.38
N ALA A 55 2.20 -37.38 -17.05
CA ALA A 55 3.07 -36.41 -17.72
C ALA A 55 4.55 -36.69 -17.47
N LEU A 56 4.93 -37.05 -16.25
CA LEU A 56 6.34 -37.18 -15.86
C LEU A 56 7.10 -38.26 -16.66
N PRO A 57 6.63 -39.52 -16.80
CA PRO A 57 7.33 -40.52 -17.62
C PRO A 57 7.50 -40.10 -19.08
N LEU A 58 6.52 -39.37 -19.63
CA LEU A 58 6.59 -38.82 -20.97
C LEU A 58 7.68 -37.73 -21.06
N LEU A 59 7.73 -36.81 -20.11
CA LEU A 59 8.75 -35.75 -20.04
C LEU A 59 10.16 -36.32 -19.81
N GLU A 60 10.31 -37.38 -19.02
CA GLU A 60 11.59 -38.08 -18.84
C GLU A 60 12.07 -38.75 -20.12
N ARG A 61 11.16 -39.38 -20.87
CA ARG A 61 11.45 -39.92 -22.22
C ARG A 61 11.89 -38.81 -23.17
N LEU A 62 11.15 -37.69 -23.20
CA LEU A 62 11.51 -36.55 -24.04
C LEU A 62 12.87 -35.97 -23.69
N ARG A 63 13.21 -35.84 -22.39
CA ARG A 63 14.54 -35.39 -21.97
C ARG A 63 15.64 -36.32 -22.47
N ARG A 64 15.41 -37.63 -22.45
CA ARG A 64 16.39 -38.61 -22.93
C ARG A 64 16.58 -38.53 -24.44
N ASP A 65 15.49 -38.43 -25.18
CA ASP A 65 15.50 -38.46 -26.65
C ASP A 65 15.89 -37.08 -27.24
N PHE A 66 15.65 -35.99 -26.51
CA PHE A 66 15.97 -34.61 -26.89
C PHE A 66 16.76 -33.88 -25.79
N PRO A 67 18.00 -34.33 -25.48
CA PRO A 67 18.76 -33.86 -24.32
C PRO A 67 19.29 -32.43 -24.44
N ASN A 68 19.09 -31.73 -25.56
CA ASN A 68 19.50 -30.33 -25.74
C ASN A 68 18.30 -29.41 -26.02
N ASP A 69 17.08 -29.90 -25.86
CA ASP A 69 15.89 -29.09 -26.04
C ASP A 69 15.53 -28.35 -24.74
N LEU A 70 15.46 -27.03 -24.81
CA LEU A 70 15.15 -26.17 -23.67
C LEU A 70 13.71 -26.36 -23.17
N GLN A 71 12.75 -26.46 -24.10
CA GLN A 71 11.34 -26.58 -23.78
C GLN A 71 11.04 -27.92 -23.11
N VAL A 72 11.76 -28.98 -23.50
CA VAL A 72 11.72 -30.28 -22.82
C VAL A 72 12.17 -30.18 -21.35
N ARG A 73 13.24 -29.43 -21.07
CA ARG A 73 13.70 -29.24 -19.68
C ARG A 73 12.74 -28.41 -18.84
N LEU A 74 12.18 -27.34 -19.42
CA LEU A 74 11.18 -26.50 -18.76
C LEU A 74 9.89 -27.27 -18.47
N GLY A 75 9.41 -28.05 -19.43
CA GLY A 75 8.26 -28.94 -19.25
C GLY A 75 8.50 -29.96 -18.13
N LEU A 76 9.68 -30.58 -18.09
CA LEU A 76 10.05 -31.49 -17.01
C LEU A 76 10.07 -30.80 -15.63
N ALA A 77 10.65 -29.61 -15.54
CA ALA A 77 10.65 -28.83 -14.30
C ALA A 77 9.24 -28.49 -13.81
N ARG A 78 8.34 -28.07 -14.72
CA ARG A 78 6.93 -27.77 -14.42
C ARG A 78 6.19 -29.02 -13.92
N GLY A 79 6.38 -30.17 -14.57
CA GLY A 79 5.78 -31.44 -14.11
C GLY A 79 6.31 -31.91 -12.75
N LEU A 80 7.61 -31.74 -12.49
CA LEU A 80 8.21 -32.04 -11.18
C LEU A 80 7.70 -31.11 -10.08
N LEU A 81 7.44 -29.83 -10.40
CA LEU A 81 6.79 -28.88 -9.48
C LEU A 81 5.35 -29.28 -9.15
N GLY A 82 4.55 -29.73 -10.12
CA GLY A 82 3.19 -30.22 -9.87
C GLY A 82 3.15 -31.41 -8.92
N LEU A 83 4.19 -32.26 -8.97
CA LEU A 83 4.38 -33.40 -8.06
C LEU A 83 5.05 -33.04 -6.72
N GLU A 84 5.26 -31.74 -6.44
CA GLU A 84 5.98 -31.23 -5.26
C GLU A 84 7.42 -31.77 -5.11
N ARG A 85 8.01 -32.28 -6.20
CA ARG A 85 9.40 -32.77 -6.26
C ARG A 85 10.36 -31.61 -6.46
N HIS A 86 10.38 -30.71 -5.48
CA HIS A 86 11.07 -29.43 -5.58
C HIS A 86 12.57 -29.52 -5.88
N GLY A 87 13.27 -30.52 -5.33
CA GLY A 87 14.71 -30.69 -5.56
C GLY A 87 15.03 -31.08 -7.00
N ASP A 88 14.26 -32.01 -7.56
CA ASP A 88 14.41 -32.45 -8.94
C ASP A 88 14.03 -31.35 -9.93
N ALA A 89 13.00 -30.56 -9.59
CA ALA A 89 12.61 -29.40 -10.37
C ALA A 89 13.73 -28.35 -10.45
N GLU A 90 14.41 -28.06 -9.32
CA GLU A 90 15.54 -27.13 -9.29
C GLU A 90 16.71 -27.63 -10.14
N ALA A 91 17.00 -28.94 -10.10
CA ALA A 91 18.03 -29.54 -10.94
C ALA A 91 17.69 -29.41 -12.44
N ALA A 92 16.44 -29.70 -12.82
CA ALA A 92 15.98 -29.55 -14.20
C ALA A 92 16.05 -28.08 -14.68
N LEU A 93 15.73 -27.11 -13.81
CA LEU A 93 15.84 -25.69 -14.11
C LEU A 93 17.31 -25.24 -14.23
N GLY A 94 18.20 -25.80 -13.42
CA GLY A 94 19.64 -25.58 -13.55
C GLY A 94 20.17 -26.04 -14.91
N GLU A 95 19.72 -27.20 -15.39
CA GLU A 95 20.06 -27.65 -16.73
C GLU A 95 19.45 -26.77 -17.84
N ALA A 96 18.22 -26.28 -17.65
CA ALA A 96 17.56 -25.37 -18.60
C ALA A 96 18.34 -24.05 -18.73
N LEU A 97 18.74 -23.46 -17.60
CA LEU A 97 19.55 -22.25 -17.57
C LEU A 97 20.99 -22.47 -18.10
N ALA A 98 21.51 -23.69 -18.03
CA ALA A 98 22.80 -24.02 -18.66
C ALA A 98 22.71 -24.01 -20.19
N LEU A 99 21.55 -24.39 -20.76
CA LEU A 99 21.30 -24.24 -22.19
C LEU A 99 21.04 -22.79 -22.61
N SER A 100 20.23 -22.08 -21.82
CA SER A 100 19.81 -20.71 -22.12
C SER A 100 19.93 -19.83 -20.87
N PRO A 101 21.11 -19.22 -20.65
CA PRO A 101 21.34 -18.39 -19.49
C PRO A 101 20.36 -17.22 -19.41
N GLY A 102 19.54 -17.22 -18.35
CA GLY A 102 18.55 -16.19 -18.11
C GLY A 102 17.33 -16.27 -19.01
N ASP A 103 16.99 -17.45 -19.54
CA ASP A 103 15.71 -17.67 -20.19
C ASP A 103 14.53 -17.16 -19.32
N PRO A 104 13.63 -16.29 -19.84
CA PRO A 104 12.54 -15.72 -19.05
C PRO A 104 11.58 -16.78 -18.50
N GLU A 105 11.35 -17.85 -19.26
CA GLU A 105 10.46 -18.94 -18.87
C GLU A 105 11.06 -19.76 -17.72
N ALA A 106 12.36 -20.08 -17.80
CA ALA A 106 13.11 -20.71 -16.70
C ALA A 106 13.08 -19.86 -15.42
N LEU A 107 13.23 -18.54 -15.55
CA LEU A 107 13.19 -17.61 -14.43
C LEU A 107 11.79 -17.54 -13.79
N LYS A 108 10.71 -17.54 -14.57
CA LYS A 108 9.34 -17.61 -14.03
C LYS A 108 9.10 -18.92 -13.27
N VAL A 109 9.53 -20.06 -13.81
CA VAL A 109 9.39 -21.36 -13.13
C VAL A 109 10.24 -21.41 -11.85
N LEU A 110 11.44 -20.82 -11.83
CA LEU A 110 12.24 -20.66 -10.62
C LEU A 110 11.57 -19.74 -9.59
N ALA A 111 10.87 -18.69 -10.03
CA ALA A 111 10.11 -17.84 -9.13
C ALA A 111 8.97 -18.60 -8.45
N VAL A 112 8.23 -19.42 -9.20
CA VAL A 112 7.18 -20.30 -8.66
C VAL A 112 7.75 -21.33 -7.70
N LEU A 113 8.87 -21.98 -8.05
CA LEU A 113 9.56 -22.91 -7.15
C LEU A 113 9.97 -22.22 -5.84
N ALA A 114 10.56 -21.03 -5.92
CA ALA A 114 10.97 -20.25 -4.76
C ALA A 114 9.75 -19.86 -3.90
N LEU A 115 8.63 -19.47 -4.50
CA LEU A 115 7.37 -19.20 -3.80
C LEU A 115 6.87 -20.44 -3.04
N ARG A 116 6.82 -21.61 -3.69
CA ARG A 116 6.43 -22.89 -3.06
C ARG A 116 7.31 -23.28 -1.87
N ARG A 117 8.58 -22.86 -1.88
CA ARG A 117 9.53 -23.06 -0.77
C ARG A 117 9.52 -21.95 0.28
N GLY A 118 8.71 -20.91 0.11
CA GLY A 118 8.72 -19.73 0.98
C GLY A 118 9.96 -18.83 0.81
N GLU A 119 10.74 -19.02 -0.25
CA GLU A 119 11.94 -18.26 -0.57
C GLU A 119 11.58 -16.95 -1.31
N THR A 120 10.75 -16.11 -0.69
CA THR A 120 10.17 -14.88 -1.29
C THR A 120 11.22 -13.95 -1.92
N ALA A 121 12.40 -13.84 -1.31
CA ALA A 121 13.48 -13.00 -1.85
C ALA A 121 14.04 -13.54 -3.17
N ARG A 122 14.23 -14.86 -3.29
CA ARG A 122 14.67 -15.50 -4.54
C ARG A 122 13.59 -15.39 -5.61
N ALA A 123 12.33 -15.60 -5.23
CA ALA A 123 11.20 -15.42 -6.13
C ALA A 123 11.16 -13.99 -6.72
N ARG A 124 11.29 -12.96 -5.86
CA ARG A 124 11.37 -11.55 -6.32
C ARG A 124 12.54 -11.29 -7.26
N ALA A 125 13.72 -11.85 -6.96
CA ALA A 125 14.89 -11.67 -7.82
C ALA A 125 14.66 -12.26 -9.22
N HIS A 126 14.06 -13.45 -9.30
CA HIS A 126 13.74 -14.08 -10.58
C HIS A 126 12.65 -13.32 -11.35
N VAL A 127 11.58 -12.88 -10.69
CA VAL A 127 10.52 -12.06 -11.32
C VAL A 127 11.07 -10.72 -11.81
N ALA A 128 11.94 -10.07 -11.05
CA ALA A 128 12.59 -8.82 -11.46
C ALA A 128 13.42 -9.00 -12.74
N GLN A 129 14.21 -10.09 -12.85
CA GLN A 129 14.99 -10.37 -14.06
C GLN A 129 14.13 -10.62 -15.30
N VAL A 130 12.91 -11.14 -15.14
CA VAL A 130 11.96 -11.30 -16.25
C VAL A 130 11.40 -9.94 -16.65
N LEU A 131 10.94 -9.15 -15.67
CA LEU A 131 10.34 -7.83 -15.91
C LEU A 131 11.34 -6.76 -16.36
N GLU A 132 12.63 -6.90 -16.05
CA GLU A 132 13.70 -6.06 -16.61
C GLU A 132 13.83 -6.23 -18.13
N ARG A 133 13.56 -7.44 -18.63
CA ARG A 133 13.61 -7.74 -20.07
C ARG A 133 12.29 -7.48 -20.77
N ASP A 134 11.19 -7.91 -20.16
CA ASP A 134 9.85 -7.66 -20.64
C ASP A 134 8.95 -7.13 -19.51
N PRO A 135 8.81 -5.80 -19.39
CA PRO A 135 7.92 -5.18 -18.42
C PRO A 135 6.43 -5.54 -18.57
N PHE A 136 6.03 -6.13 -19.71
CA PHE A 136 4.65 -6.49 -20.03
C PHE A 136 4.36 -7.99 -19.95
N ASP A 137 5.32 -8.83 -19.53
CA ASP A 137 5.09 -10.27 -19.34
C ASP A 137 3.98 -10.47 -18.28
N ALA A 138 2.83 -10.98 -18.75
CA ALA A 138 1.63 -11.08 -17.94
C ALA A 138 1.80 -12.03 -16.74
N GLU A 139 2.50 -13.14 -16.92
CA GLU A 139 2.73 -14.14 -15.87
C GLU A 139 3.70 -13.59 -14.80
N ALA A 140 4.77 -12.92 -15.20
CA ALA A 140 5.70 -12.27 -14.28
C ALA A 140 5.04 -11.11 -13.50
N ARG A 141 4.11 -10.37 -14.12
CA ARG A 141 3.32 -9.35 -13.43
C ARG A 141 2.38 -9.94 -12.39
N LEU A 142 1.71 -11.05 -12.70
CA LEU A 142 0.87 -11.75 -11.73
C LEU A 142 1.70 -12.31 -10.56
N LEU A 143 2.86 -12.91 -10.85
CA LEU A 143 3.78 -13.37 -9.81
C LEU A 143 4.32 -12.20 -8.95
N LYS A 144 4.55 -11.04 -9.55
CA LYS A 144 4.90 -9.82 -8.83
C LYS A 144 3.77 -9.37 -7.90
N GLU A 145 2.54 -9.32 -8.40
CA GLU A 145 1.34 -8.98 -7.62
C GLU A 145 1.16 -9.96 -6.44
N GLU A 146 1.35 -11.26 -6.65
CA GLU A 146 1.35 -12.26 -5.58
C GLU A 146 2.46 -12.02 -4.54
N LEU A 147 3.68 -11.71 -4.99
CA LEU A 147 4.82 -11.38 -4.12
C LEU A 147 4.66 -10.06 -3.35
N GLU A 148 3.86 -9.14 -3.88
CA GLU A 148 3.48 -7.85 -3.28
C GLU A 148 2.26 -7.98 -2.36
N ALA A 149 1.34 -8.90 -2.65
CA ALA A 149 0.22 -9.25 -1.76
C ALA A 149 0.71 -9.99 -0.50
N VAL A 150 1.76 -10.81 -0.63
CA VAL A 150 2.52 -11.36 0.51
C VAL A 150 3.28 -10.24 1.26
N ALA A 151 3.35 -9.02 0.71
CA ALA A 151 4.02 -7.85 1.25
C ALA A 151 3.09 -6.80 1.90
N LEU A 152 2.04 -7.22 2.61
CA LEU A 152 1.79 -6.57 3.92
C LEU A 152 3.15 -6.53 4.64
N PRO A 153 3.63 -5.36 5.11
CA PRO A 153 5.04 -5.06 5.05
C PRO A 153 5.86 -6.07 5.85
N ALA A 154 6.77 -6.75 5.15
CA ALA A 154 7.89 -7.43 5.79
C ALA A 154 8.68 -6.38 6.60
N PRO A 155 9.27 -6.74 7.75
CA PRO A 155 10.16 -5.84 8.46
C PRO A 155 11.21 -5.31 7.46
N PRO A 156 11.59 -4.02 7.52
CA PRO A 156 12.49 -3.39 6.54
C PRO A 156 13.76 -4.24 6.30
N ARG A 157 14.38 -4.21 5.10
CA ARG A 157 15.55 -5.07 4.81
C ARG A 157 16.70 -4.82 5.81
N ALA A 158 17.59 -5.78 6.04
CA ALA A 158 18.70 -5.62 7.00
C ALA A 158 19.60 -4.39 6.68
N GLU A 159 19.91 -4.13 5.40
CA GLU A 159 20.65 -2.92 5.00
C GLU A 159 19.84 -1.63 5.18
N GLU A 160 18.54 -1.67 4.92
CA GLU A 160 17.62 -0.55 5.15
C GLU A 160 17.46 -0.26 6.65
N GLN A 161 17.38 -1.30 7.47
CA GLN A 161 17.38 -1.25 8.92
C GLN A 161 18.72 -0.83 9.51
N VAL A 162 19.84 -1.05 8.82
CA VAL A 162 21.17 -0.56 9.22
C VAL A 162 21.31 0.91 8.83
N LEU A 163 20.88 1.28 7.63
CA LEU A 163 20.92 2.65 7.12
C LEU A 163 19.92 3.57 7.81
N ARG A 164 18.77 3.08 8.30
CA ARG A 164 17.76 3.94 8.92
C ARG A 164 18.19 4.53 10.27
N PRO A 165 18.83 3.79 11.19
CA PRO A 165 19.53 4.34 12.35
C PRO A 165 20.64 5.33 11.97
N GLU A 166 21.45 5.00 10.97
CA GLU A 166 22.54 5.86 10.50
C GLU A 166 22.01 7.16 9.88
N PHE A 167 20.96 7.08 9.07
CA PHE A 167 20.23 8.21 8.49
C PHE A 167 19.60 9.07 9.58
N ASN A 168 18.92 8.46 10.55
CA ASN A 168 18.34 9.18 11.69
C ASN A 168 19.42 9.95 12.46
N ALA A 169 20.57 9.32 12.71
CA ALA A 169 21.70 9.93 13.40
C ALA A 169 22.33 11.06 12.57
N ALA A 170 22.52 10.83 11.26
CA ALA A 170 23.07 11.80 10.32
C ALA A 170 22.16 13.02 10.16
N LEU A 171 20.85 12.80 10.00
CA LEU A 171 19.84 13.86 9.93
C LEU A 171 19.79 14.68 11.23
N ALA A 172 19.76 14.01 12.39
CA ALA A 172 19.79 14.69 13.68
C ALA A 172 21.08 15.49 13.90
N ALA A 173 22.22 15.01 13.37
CA ALA A 173 23.49 15.72 13.44
C ALA A 173 23.51 16.94 12.48
N ALA A 174 22.98 16.78 11.26
CA ALA A 174 22.87 17.86 10.28
C ALA A 174 21.94 18.97 10.78
N LEU A 175 20.76 18.63 11.32
CA LEU A 175 19.83 19.61 11.92
C LEU A 175 20.47 20.37 13.09
N ARG A 176 21.25 19.69 13.95
CA ARG A 176 22.03 20.34 15.03
C ARG A 176 23.07 21.30 14.48
N ARG A 177 23.84 20.89 13.47
CA ARG A 177 24.86 21.75 12.83
C ARG A 177 24.25 22.96 12.15
N ALA A 178 23.08 22.78 11.52
CA ALA A 178 22.31 23.84 10.91
C ALA A 178 21.59 24.76 11.93
N GLY A 179 21.72 24.50 13.24
CA GLY A 179 21.09 25.30 14.29
C GLY A 179 19.56 25.18 14.35
N VAL A 180 19.01 24.13 13.73
CA VAL A 180 17.57 23.91 13.64
C VAL A 180 17.10 23.15 14.88
N ALA A 181 16.15 23.71 15.62
CA ALA A 181 15.58 23.03 16.78
C ALA A 181 14.65 21.90 16.32
N PHE A 182 14.83 20.67 16.81
CA PHE A 182 13.98 19.54 16.45
C PHE A 182 13.73 18.59 17.61
N ARG A 183 12.68 17.78 17.50
CA ARG A 183 12.33 16.68 18.42
C ARG A 183 11.88 15.47 17.62
N ARG A 184 12.40 14.28 17.94
CA ARG A 184 11.96 13.02 17.33
C ARG A 184 10.76 12.46 18.08
N GLN A 185 9.74 11.99 17.36
CA GLN A 185 8.53 11.40 17.90
C GLN A 185 8.12 10.18 17.07
N GLY A 186 8.48 8.98 17.54
CA GLY A 186 8.20 7.74 16.79
C GLY A 186 8.85 7.75 15.41
N ARG A 187 8.02 7.68 14.36
CA ARG A 187 8.42 7.76 12.94
C ARG A 187 8.67 9.18 12.45
N ASP A 188 8.23 10.20 13.19
CA ASP A 188 8.29 11.59 12.78
C ASP A 188 9.45 12.34 13.43
N VAL A 189 9.91 13.40 12.75
CA VAL A 189 10.73 14.47 13.33
C VAL A 189 9.95 15.77 13.22
N LEU A 190 9.75 16.40 14.37
CA LEU A 190 9.21 17.75 14.50
C LEU A 190 10.37 18.74 14.39
N VAL A 191 10.32 19.64 13.43
CA VAL A 191 11.37 20.62 13.17
C VAL A 191 10.80 22.02 13.38
N ARG A 192 11.40 22.78 14.28
CA ARG A 192 11.11 24.19 14.52
C ARG A 192 11.99 25.03 13.60
N GLN A 193 11.35 25.70 12.64
CA GLN A 193 12.00 26.58 11.67
C GLN A 193 12.26 27.97 12.28
N ALA A 194 13.10 28.77 11.60
CA ALA A 194 13.49 30.10 12.06
C ALA A 194 12.30 31.06 12.30
N GLY A 195 11.16 30.84 11.64
CA GLY A 195 9.92 31.61 11.82
C GLY A 195 9.04 31.19 13.01
N GLY A 196 9.47 30.21 13.81
CA GLY A 196 8.66 29.61 14.89
C GLY A 196 7.69 28.52 14.41
N GLU A 197 7.67 28.23 13.11
CA GLU A 197 6.90 27.15 12.48
C GLU A 197 7.38 25.79 12.95
N VAL A 198 6.45 24.88 13.20
CA VAL A 198 6.76 23.48 13.51
C VAL A 198 6.28 22.62 12.36
N ALA A 199 7.22 22.06 11.60
CA ALA A 199 6.95 21.08 10.56
C ALA A 199 7.03 19.68 11.15
N ARG A 200 6.01 18.85 10.92
CA ARG A 200 6.05 17.41 11.22
C ARG A 200 6.42 16.66 9.96
N ILE A 201 7.48 15.88 10.04
CA ILE A 201 8.05 15.22 8.87
C ILE A 201 8.21 13.73 9.17
N ASP A 202 7.63 12.88 8.33
CA ASP A 202 7.84 11.44 8.42
C ASP A 202 9.26 11.10 7.96
N VAL A 203 10.05 10.55 8.87
CA VAL A 203 11.46 10.22 8.59
C VAL A 203 11.57 9.03 7.65
N ALA A 204 10.57 8.16 7.61
CA ALA A 204 10.52 7.05 6.65
C ALA A 204 10.48 7.58 5.22
N SER A 205 9.63 8.57 4.94
CA SER A 205 9.50 9.21 3.63
C SER A 205 10.77 9.97 3.23
N LEU A 206 11.40 10.66 4.18
CA LEU A 206 12.70 11.30 3.94
C LEU A 206 13.79 10.28 3.57
N PHE A 207 13.79 9.14 4.24
CA PHE A 207 14.72 8.05 3.95
C PHE A 207 14.39 7.36 2.61
N ALA A 208 13.13 7.17 2.28
CA ALA A 208 12.71 6.59 1.00
C ALA A 208 13.09 7.49 -0.18
N ALA A 209 13.08 8.81 0.02
CA ALA A 209 13.56 9.79 -0.96
C ALA A 209 15.11 9.88 -1.02
N TYR A 210 15.83 9.24 -0.11
CA TYR A 210 17.28 9.15 -0.15
C TYR A 210 17.70 8.02 -1.11
N ASP A 211 18.08 8.43 -2.32
CA ASP A 211 18.64 7.54 -3.33
C ASP A 211 20.09 7.16 -2.95
N GLY A 212 20.21 6.13 -2.11
CA GLY A 212 21.44 5.67 -1.46
C GLY A 212 22.57 5.19 -2.37
N GLY A 213 22.41 5.30 -3.70
CA GLY A 213 23.44 5.04 -4.71
C GLY A 213 23.90 6.27 -5.50
N ARG A 214 23.12 7.37 -5.54
CA ARG A 214 23.45 8.57 -6.35
C ARG A 214 24.06 9.73 -5.56
N GLN A 215 23.79 9.80 -4.25
CA GLN A 215 24.31 10.87 -3.39
C GLN A 215 24.79 10.29 -2.06
N ALA A 216 25.90 10.80 -1.53
CA ALA A 216 26.37 10.43 -0.19
C ALA A 216 25.39 10.92 0.89
N LEU A 217 25.09 10.04 1.86
CA LEU A 217 24.16 10.31 2.97
C LEU A 217 24.40 11.68 3.62
N GLY A 218 25.67 12.00 3.93
CA GLY A 218 26.05 13.26 4.55
C GLY A 218 25.61 14.48 3.74
N ALA A 219 25.89 14.49 2.43
CA ALA A 219 25.50 15.60 1.55
C ALA A 219 23.98 15.72 1.41
N TYR A 220 23.27 14.59 1.37
CA TYR A 220 21.81 14.57 1.33
C TYR A 220 21.20 15.16 2.60
N VAL A 221 21.61 14.70 3.79
CA VAL A 221 21.03 15.19 5.05
C VAL A 221 21.40 16.64 5.36
N GLU A 222 22.56 17.12 4.91
CA GLU A 222 22.94 18.54 5.02
C GLU A 222 22.05 19.41 4.14
N GLY A 223 21.81 19.00 2.88
CA GLY A 223 20.86 19.69 2.00
C GLY A 223 19.43 19.65 2.55
N LEU A 224 19.05 18.55 3.20
CA LEU A 224 17.76 18.43 3.87
C LEU A 224 17.66 19.38 5.08
N ALA A 225 18.67 19.38 5.95
CA ALA A 225 18.72 20.26 7.12
C ALA A 225 18.74 21.74 6.73
N ALA A 226 19.44 22.11 5.66
CA ALA A 226 19.43 23.47 5.13
C ALA A 226 18.04 23.89 4.61
N ARG A 227 17.36 23.00 3.87
CA ARG A 227 15.97 23.23 3.42
C ARG A 227 15.01 23.39 4.59
N LEU A 228 15.08 22.47 5.55
CA LEU A 228 14.24 22.48 6.75
C LEU A 228 14.55 23.66 7.68
N GLY A 229 15.80 24.12 7.69
CA GLY A 229 16.28 25.23 8.51
C GLY A 229 16.05 26.62 7.93
N GLY A 230 15.96 26.80 6.62
CA GLY A 230 16.02 28.16 6.07
C GLY A 230 15.65 28.43 4.61
N LEU A 231 15.16 27.48 3.80
CA LEU A 231 14.77 27.81 2.42
C LEU A 231 13.25 27.96 2.27
N ASP A 232 12.87 29.23 2.25
CA ASP A 232 11.58 29.84 1.91
C ASP A 232 10.32 29.21 2.54
N THR A 233 9.83 29.87 3.60
CA THR A 233 8.76 29.39 4.50
C THR A 233 7.38 29.25 3.84
N GLY A 234 7.22 29.45 2.53
CA GLY A 234 5.91 29.44 1.83
C GLY A 234 4.98 30.61 2.21
N TRP A 235 5.10 31.16 3.42
CA TRP A 235 4.39 32.34 3.91
C TRP A 235 4.94 33.67 3.39
N ARG A 236 5.78 33.67 2.34
CA ARG A 236 6.09 34.89 1.57
C ARG A 236 4.93 35.27 0.64
N GLU A 237 3.99 34.36 0.42
CA GLU A 237 2.75 34.61 -0.30
C GLU A 237 1.87 35.61 0.47
N ASP A 238 1.06 36.37 -0.29
CA ASP A 238 0.01 37.24 0.25
C ASP A 238 -0.86 36.47 1.28
N PRO A 239 -1.18 37.05 2.45
CA PRO A 239 -2.20 36.55 3.38
C PRO A 239 -3.40 35.88 2.72
N ALA A 240 -3.95 36.49 1.66
CA ALA A 240 -5.09 35.93 0.95
C ALA A 240 -4.79 34.56 0.30
N ALA A 241 -3.60 34.37 -0.25
CA ALA A 241 -3.21 33.18 -1.01
C ALA A 241 -3.08 31.95 -0.11
N TRP A 242 -2.41 32.09 1.04
CA TRP A 242 -2.32 30.97 1.98
C TRP A 242 -3.61 30.78 2.78
N MET A 243 -4.42 31.83 3.00
CA MET A 243 -5.74 31.68 3.64
C MET A 243 -6.68 30.77 2.84
N ALA A 244 -6.61 30.77 1.50
CA ALA A 244 -7.38 29.86 0.65
C ALA A 244 -6.94 28.38 0.76
N LYS A 245 -5.69 28.14 1.16
CA LYS A 245 -5.09 26.80 1.33
C LYS A 245 -5.24 26.26 2.75
N LEU A 246 -5.79 27.04 3.69
CA LEU A 246 -5.96 26.60 5.06
C LEU A 246 -7.03 25.52 5.18
N ARG A 247 -6.75 24.52 6.01
CA ARG A 247 -7.70 23.47 6.43
C ARG A 247 -7.63 23.27 7.94
N PRO A 248 -8.78 23.01 8.61
CA PRO A 248 -8.78 22.63 10.01
C PRO A 248 -8.48 21.12 10.13
N VAL A 249 -7.76 20.74 11.18
CA VAL A 249 -7.51 19.34 11.55
C VAL A 249 -7.85 19.12 13.01
N LEU A 250 -8.44 17.97 13.31
CA LEU A 250 -8.70 17.56 14.70
C LEU A 250 -7.48 16.86 15.30
N ARG A 251 -7.21 17.15 16.57
CA ARG A 251 -6.14 16.55 17.36
C ARG A 251 -6.64 16.15 18.75
N PRO A 252 -6.04 15.14 19.39
CA PRO A 252 -6.39 14.79 20.77
C PRO A 252 -5.97 15.90 21.74
N ALA A 253 -6.56 15.91 22.93
CA ALA A 253 -6.20 16.85 23.99
C ALA A 253 -4.68 16.86 24.28
N GLY A 254 -4.11 18.05 24.48
CA GLY A 254 -2.69 18.21 24.84
C GLY A 254 -1.73 18.07 23.66
N PHE A 255 -2.23 18.08 22.42
CA PHE A 255 -1.39 18.05 21.22
C PHE A 255 -0.59 19.36 21.06
N GLU A 256 -1.00 20.45 21.70
CA GLU A 256 -0.24 21.71 21.78
C GLU A 256 1.21 21.53 22.25
N ALA A 257 1.47 20.57 23.16
CA ALA A 257 2.82 20.24 23.61
C ALA A 257 3.71 19.67 22.50
N GLN A 258 3.11 19.14 21.44
CA GLN A 258 3.75 18.57 20.26
C GLN A 258 3.83 19.61 19.12
N ALA A 259 2.86 20.52 19.03
CA ALA A 259 2.79 21.60 18.04
C ALA A 259 3.00 22.98 18.67
N VAL A 260 4.10 23.15 19.43
CA VAL A 260 4.36 24.38 20.20
C VAL A 260 4.42 25.61 19.29
N GLY A 261 3.54 26.57 19.53
CA GLY A 261 3.45 27.83 18.78
C GLY A 261 2.51 27.78 17.58
N ALA A 262 1.97 26.60 17.24
CA ALA A 262 0.88 26.49 16.28
C ALA A 262 -0.39 27.16 16.82
N LEU A 263 -1.17 27.75 15.93
CA LEU A 263 -2.48 28.27 16.24
C LEU A 263 -3.44 27.09 16.44
N SER A 264 -4.09 27.08 17.59
CA SER A 264 -5.09 26.10 18.00
C SER A 264 -6.28 26.78 18.66
N ARG A 265 -7.39 26.05 18.76
CA ARG A 265 -8.48 26.36 19.68
C ARG A 265 -9.15 25.08 20.19
N PRO A 266 -9.92 25.15 21.28
CA PRO A 266 -10.76 24.03 21.72
C PRO A 266 -11.74 23.60 20.62
N GLY A 267 -11.85 22.28 20.45
CA GLY A 267 -12.82 21.59 19.61
C GLY A 267 -13.85 20.80 20.43
N PRO A 268 -14.74 20.04 19.77
CA PRO A 268 -15.72 19.23 20.48
C PRO A 268 -15.04 18.10 21.25
N THR A 269 -15.65 17.66 22.35
CA THR A 269 -15.25 16.41 23.04
C THR A 269 -13.81 16.43 23.57
N GLY A 270 -13.30 17.59 23.97
CA GLY A 270 -11.91 17.72 24.44
C GLY A 270 -10.86 17.54 23.33
N LEU A 271 -11.28 17.50 22.06
CA LEU A 271 -10.37 17.59 20.93
C LEU A 271 -9.92 19.03 20.75
N GLU A 272 -8.81 19.20 20.03
CA GLU A 272 -8.26 20.49 19.65
C GLU A 272 -8.36 20.66 18.14
N VAL A 273 -8.67 21.88 17.70
CA VAL A 273 -8.66 22.26 16.28
C VAL A 273 -7.37 23.00 16.00
N PHE A 274 -6.58 22.48 15.06
CA PHE A 274 -5.40 23.15 14.52
C PHE A 274 -5.62 23.55 13.07
N TYR A 275 -4.83 24.51 12.59
CA TYR A 275 -4.92 24.99 11.21
C TYR A 275 -3.65 24.63 10.46
N VAL A 276 -3.82 23.99 9.30
CA VAL A 276 -2.72 23.55 8.46
C VAL A 276 -2.84 24.13 7.06
N LEU A 277 -1.70 24.39 6.41
CA LEU A 277 -1.66 24.65 4.97
C LEU A 277 -1.63 23.34 4.20
N GLU A 278 -2.44 23.27 3.16
CA GLU A 278 -2.38 22.23 2.13
C GLU A 278 -1.08 22.41 1.30
N ASP A 279 -0.17 21.45 1.40
CA ASP A 279 1.06 21.35 0.61
C ASP A 279 1.21 19.88 0.17
N ALA A 280 1.59 19.66 -1.09
CA ALA A 280 1.70 18.34 -1.70
C ALA A 280 2.76 17.45 -1.01
N GLU A 281 3.73 18.03 -0.30
CA GLU A 281 4.83 17.29 0.31
C GLU A 281 4.80 17.24 1.85
N TYR A 282 4.11 18.17 2.55
CA TYR A 282 4.18 18.29 4.02
C TYR A 282 2.90 18.83 4.67
N VAL A 283 2.63 18.45 5.93
CA VAL A 283 1.61 19.13 6.76
C VAL A 283 2.28 20.24 7.54
N ARG A 284 1.93 21.50 7.25
CA ARG A 284 2.48 22.68 7.94
C ARG A 284 1.44 23.32 8.83
N TYR A 285 1.70 23.37 10.13
CA TYR A 285 0.82 24.06 11.08
C TYR A 285 1.03 25.57 11.01
N LEU A 286 -0.07 26.33 10.93
CA LEU A 286 -0.05 27.80 10.96
C LEU A 286 0.40 28.27 12.35
N PRO A 287 1.48 29.07 12.47
CA PRO A 287 1.89 29.62 13.75
C PRO A 287 0.99 30.78 14.20
N ALA A 288 0.71 30.86 15.50
CA ALA A 288 -0.04 31.98 16.07
C ALA A 288 0.68 33.33 15.88
N SER A 289 2.02 33.32 15.84
CA SER A 289 2.85 34.51 15.61
C SER A 289 2.65 35.16 14.24
N ARG A 290 2.10 34.43 13.25
CA ARG A 290 1.87 34.96 11.90
C ARG A 290 0.66 35.87 11.79
N LEU A 291 -0.28 35.79 12.72
CA LEU A 291 -1.55 36.53 12.66
C LEU A 291 -1.32 38.03 12.77
N GLY A 292 -0.51 38.47 13.74
CA GLY A 292 -0.23 39.89 13.99
C GLY A 292 0.35 40.62 12.78
N PRO A 293 1.48 40.16 12.19
CA PRO A 293 2.06 40.77 10.99
C PRO A 293 1.13 40.78 9.76
N ALA A 294 0.24 39.80 9.66
CA ALA A 294 -0.74 39.72 8.58
C ALA A 294 -2.02 40.53 8.83
N GLY A 295 -2.18 41.14 10.02
CA GLY A 295 -3.39 41.86 10.40
C GLY A 295 -4.62 40.97 10.56
N LEU A 296 -4.42 39.67 10.84
CA LEU A 296 -5.48 38.66 10.93
C LEU A 296 -5.81 38.32 12.38
N THR A 297 -7.07 37.96 12.64
CA THR A 297 -7.50 37.41 13.93
C THR A 297 -7.63 35.89 13.86
N ALA A 298 -7.60 35.22 15.01
CA ALA A 298 -7.79 33.78 15.08
C ALA A 298 -9.18 33.36 14.57
N GLU A 299 -10.21 34.18 14.81
CA GLU A 299 -11.57 33.93 14.33
C GLU A 299 -11.68 34.05 12.80
N ALA A 300 -10.93 34.97 12.18
CA ALA A 300 -10.88 35.10 10.73
C ALA A 300 -10.23 33.88 10.08
N VAL A 301 -9.12 33.41 10.66
CA VAL A 301 -8.43 32.19 10.25
C VAL A 301 -9.33 30.96 10.41
N ASP A 302 -10.00 30.82 11.55
CA ASP A 302 -10.92 29.71 11.80
C ASP A 302 -12.02 29.67 10.74
N ARG A 303 -12.68 30.81 10.54
CA ARG A 303 -13.76 30.93 9.55
C ARG A 303 -13.30 30.54 8.15
N ALA A 304 -12.14 31.05 7.72
CA ALA A 304 -11.59 30.75 6.40
C ALA A 304 -11.29 29.25 6.25
N ALA A 305 -10.62 28.64 7.23
CA ALA A 305 -10.29 27.22 7.20
C ALA A 305 -11.55 26.33 7.09
N TRP A 306 -12.58 26.61 7.91
CA TRP A 306 -13.83 25.86 7.86
C TRP A 306 -14.60 26.08 6.55
N GLN A 307 -14.63 27.31 6.02
CA GLN A 307 -15.23 27.59 4.71
C GLN A 307 -14.54 26.82 3.59
N ASN A 308 -13.20 26.76 3.61
CA ASN A 308 -12.46 26.01 2.61
C ASN A 308 -12.74 24.51 2.70
N LEU A 309 -12.84 23.94 3.91
CA LEU A 309 -13.15 22.52 4.09
C LEU A 309 -14.60 22.20 3.72
N GLU A 310 -15.55 23.09 4.03
CA GLU A 310 -16.97 22.98 3.66
C GLU A 310 -17.14 22.84 2.13
N ALA A 311 -16.30 23.51 1.34
CA ALA A 311 -16.30 23.42 -0.12
C ALA A 311 -15.76 22.09 -0.68
N HIS A 312 -15.10 21.26 0.15
CA HIS A 312 -14.45 20.00 -0.25
C HIS A 312 -14.92 18.81 0.59
N PRO A 313 -16.22 18.44 0.51
CA PRO A 313 -16.76 17.28 1.21
C PRO A 313 -16.21 15.97 0.64
N ALA A 314 -16.05 14.97 1.50
CA ALA A 314 -15.62 13.62 1.15
C ALA A 314 -16.75 12.77 0.57
N VAL A 315 -16.39 11.80 -0.27
CA VAL A 315 -17.32 10.77 -0.74
C VAL A 315 -17.59 9.77 0.38
N VAL A 316 -18.86 9.52 0.68
CA VAL A 316 -19.28 8.49 1.62
C VAL A 316 -19.35 7.16 0.86
N ARG A 317 -18.49 6.20 1.19
CA ARG A 317 -18.44 4.90 0.49
C ARG A 317 -18.76 3.76 1.45
N PRO A 318 -19.44 2.69 1.00
CA PRO A 318 -19.53 1.47 1.78
C PRO A 318 -18.14 0.91 2.11
N ALA A 319 -18.00 0.37 3.30
CA ALA A 319 -16.74 -0.19 3.77
C ALA A 319 -16.96 -1.53 4.46
N VAL A 320 -16.00 -2.44 4.27
CA VAL A 320 -15.94 -3.71 4.98
C VAL A 320 -14.72 -3.69 5.90
N LEU A 321 -14.91 -4.18 7.12
CA LEU A 321 -13.84 -4.37 8.08
C LEU A 321 -13.63 -5.88 8.25
N ASP A 322 -12.59 -6.42 7.62
CA ASP A 322 -12.23 -7.85 7.73
C ASP A 322 -10.91 -7.99 8.49
N ARG A 323 -10.94 -8.72 9.62
CA ARG A 323 -9.76 -8.99 10.47
C ARG A 323 -8.90 -7.76 10.83
N GLY A 324 -9.51 -6.57 10.93
CA GLY A 324 -8.81 -5.32 11.26
C GLY A 324 -8.31 -4.53 10.05
N GLU A 325 -8.52 -5.03 8.83
CA GLU A 325 -8.25 -4.33 7.59
C GLU A 325 -9.52 -3.71 7.02
N VAL A 326 -9.39 -2.46 6.55
CA VAL A 326 -10.49 -1.68 6.01
C VAL A 326 -10.42 -1.74 4.49
N GLY A 327 -11.45 -2.34 3.88
CA GLY A 327 -11.64 -2.38 2.44
C GLY A 327 -12.83 -1.53 2.00
N LEU A 328 -12.79 -1.03 0.77
CA LEU A 328 -13.97 -0.48 0.11
C LEU A 328 -14.89 -1.62 -0.30
N ALA A 329 -16.19 -1.45 -0.09
CA ALA A 329 -17.20 -2.41 -0.51
C ALA A 329 -18.01 -1.87 -1.70
N GLU A 330 -18.38 -2.75 -2.63
CA GLU A 330 -19.25 -2.40 -3.76
C GLU A 330 -20.71 -2.20 -3.33
N THR A 331 -21.12 -2.90 -2.27
CA THR A 331 -22.46 -2.82 -1.67
C THR A 331 -22.37 -2.52 -0.18
N PHE A 332 -23.47 -2.04 0.42
CA PHE A 332 -23.50 -1.69 1.83
C PHE A 332 -23.30 -2.92 2.73
N SER A 333 -22.23 -2.89 3.54
CA SER A 333 -21.78 -3.96 4.43
C SER A 333 -21.89 -3.62 5.92
N GLY A 334 -22.75 -2.67 6.30
CA GLY A 334 -22.93 -2.24 7.70
C GLY A 334 -22.06 -1.05 8.12
N MET A 335 -21.03 -0.70 7.33
CA MET A 335 -20.16 0.44 7.60
C MET A 335 -20.01 1.36 6.40
N TRP A 336 -19.63 2.59 6.69
CA TRP A 336 -19.19 3.59 5.73
C TRP A 336 -17.78 4.07 6.05
N VAL A 337 -17.10 4.57 5.03
CA VAL A 337 -15.79 5.21 5.14
C VAL A 337 -15.79 6.57 4.42
N LEU A 338 -15.12 7.54 5.02
CA LEU A 338 -14.60 8.73 4.35
C LEU A 338 -13.09 8.51 4.21
N ALA A 339 -12.57 8.44 2.98
CA ALA A 339 -11.18 8.08 2.72
C ALA A 339 -10.61 8.92 1.59
N GLU A 340 -10.63 10.25 1.74
CA GLU A 340 -9.97 11.15 0.77
C GLU A 340 -8.44 11.04 0.90
N GLY A 341 -7.93 10.48 2.01
CA GLY A 341 -6.51 10.23 2.21
C GLY A 341 -5.69 11.48 2.53
N ASP A 342 -6.34 12.63 2.66
CA ASP A 342 -5.68 13.93 2.86
C ASP A 342 -5.50 14.31 4.34
N GLY A 343 -6.12 13.56 5.25
CA GLY A 343 -5.99 13.76 6.70
C GLY A 343 -6.96 14.75 7.32
N HIS A 344 -7.97 15.21 6.57
CA HIS A 344 -8.97 16.18 7.05
C HIS A 344 -10.33 15.55 7.35
N ASP A 345 -10.50 14.25 7.09
CA ASP A 345 -11.79 13.54 7.17
C ASP A 345 -12.46 13.64 8.55
N GLY A 346 -11.67 13.61 9.64
CA GLY A 346 -12.21 13.82 10.98
C GLY A 346 -12.83 15.21 11.19
N ALA A 347 -12.19 16.25 10.64
CA ALA A 347 -12.74 17.61 10.67
C ALA A 347 -13.95 17.76 9.74
N ARG A 348 -13.97 17.05 8.59
CA ARG A 348 -15.12 17.06 7.67
C ARG A 348 -16.41 16.65 8.36
N LEU A 349 -16.39 15.76 9.34
CA LEU A 349 -17.59 15.40 10.10
C LEU A 349 -18.30 16.59 10.76
N LEU A 350 -17.59 17.70 10.97
CA LEU A 350 -18.11 18.91 11.60
C LEU A 350 -18.64 19.94 10.59
N THR A 351 -18.49 19.70 9.27
CA THR A 351 -19.03 20.57 8.22
C THR A 351 -20.51 20.27 7.97
N ALA A 352 -21.28 21.26 7.52
CA ALA A 352 -22.71 21.07 7.28
C ALA A 352 -22.96 20.18 6.07
N GLU A 353 -22.17 20.36 5.02
CA GLU A 353 -22.27 19.59 3.79
C GLU A 353 -21.89 18.12 3.97
N GLN A 354 -20.84 17.82 4.74
CA GLN A 354 -20.53 16.43 5.04
C GLN A 354 -21.64 15.78 5.87
N ARG A 355 -22.20 16.50 6.85
CA ARG A 355 -23.33 16.00 7.65
C ARG A 355 -24.54 15.70 6.77
N ARG A 356 -24.88 16.57 5.81
CA ARG A 356 -25.95 16.31 4.83
C ARG A 356 -25.68 15.04 4.02
N ARG A 357 -24.45 14.85 3.53
CA ARG A 357 -24.08 13.64 2.78
C ARG A 357 -24.16 12.38 3.62
N LEU A 358 -23.74 12.43 4.88
CA LEU A 358 -23.86 11.30 5.79
C LEU A 358 -25.33 10.95 6.03
N VAL A 359 -26.21 11.94 6.25
CA VAL A 359 -27.65 11.69 6.40
C VAL A 359 -28.25 11.04 5.16
N LEU A 360 -27.84 11.46 3.96
CA LEU A 360 -28.31 10.84 2.71
C LEU A 360 -27.93 9.36 2.57
N HIS A 361 -26.79 8.93 3.12
CA HIS A 361 -26.30 7.55 3.00
C HIS A 361 -26.69 6.67 4.20
N ALA A 362 -26.57 7.22 5.41
CA ALA A 362 -26.70 6.47 6.66
C ALA A 362 -28.04 6.68 7.38
N GLY A 363 -28.77 7.74 7.01
CA GLY A 363 -29.98 8.20 7.70
C GLY A 363 -29.67 9.15 8.85
N GLU A 364 -30.71 9.56 9.57
CA GLU A 364 -30.62 10.51 10.71
C GLU A 364 -30.25 9.82 12.04
N ALA A 365 -30.16 8.50 12.05
CA ALA A 365 -29.81 7.75 13.25
C ALA A 365 -28.39 8.11 13.74
N PRO A 366 -28.13 8.11 15.06
CA PRO A 366 -26.80 8.30 15.60
C PRO A 366 -25.77 7.33 15.00
N LEU A 367 -24.59 7.85 14.67
CA LEU A 367 -23.49 7.05 14.12
C LEU A 367 -22.39 6.86 15.17
N ARG A 368 -21.82 5.66 15.19
CA ARG A 368 -20.55 5.39 15.87
C ARG A 368 -19.42 5.70 14.91
N VAL A 369 -18.41 6.42 15.38
CA VAL A 369 -17.32 6.96 14.55
C VAL A 369 -15.97 6.56 15.14
N SER A 370 -15.07 6.08 14.28
CA SER A 370 -13.64 5.95 14.60
C SER A 370 -12.83 7.01 13.87
N LEU A 371 -12.05 7.77 14.66
CA LEU A 371 -11.04 8.72 14.19
C LEU A 371 -9.61 8.17 14.41
N GLY A 372 -9.51 6.85 14.61
CA GLY A 372 -8.27 6.18 15.01
C GLY A 372 -7.23 6.07 13.90
N ARG A 373 -7.53 6.53 12.70
CA ARG A 373 -6.62 6.59 11.55
C ARG A 373 -6.72 7.98 10.93
N ARG A 374 -5.62 8.44 10.34
CA ARG A 374 -5.58 9.77 9.72
C ARG A 374 -6.14 9.74 8.31
N GLU A 375 -5.88 8.64 7.61
CA GLU A 375 -6.14 8.43 6.20
C GLU A 375 -7.63 8.25 5.89
N TYR A 376 -8.42 7.90 6.91
CA TYR A 376 -9.85 7.70 6.77
C TYR A 376 -10.59 7.81 8.10
N VAL A 377 -11.90 8.02 7.99
CA VAL A 377 -12.88 7.90 9.08
C VAL A 377 -13.81 6.74 8.78
N LEU A 378 -14.02 5.87 9.76
CA LEU A 378 -15.03 4.82 9.69
C LEU A 378 -16.27 5.16 10.50
N LEU A 379 -17.43 4.80 9.96
CA LEU A 379 -18.72 5.03 10.58
C LEU A 379 -19.60 3.78 10.48
N CYS A 380 -20.40 3.51 11.51
CA CYS A 380 -21.53 2.58 11.45
C CYS A 380 -22.71 3.17 12.21
N ARG A 381 -23.91 2.58 12.10
CA ARG A 381 -25.02 3.02 12.96
C ARG A 381 -24.78 2.57 14.39
N GLU A 382 -25.19 3.39 15.35
CA GLU A 382 -25.11 3.03 16.78
C GLU A 382 -26.02 1.84 17.14
N SER A 383 -27.05 1.57 16.35
CA SER A 383 -27.92 0.38 16.48
C SER A 383 -27.23 -0.93 16.11
N ASP A 384 -26.16 -0.85 15.32
CA ASP A 384 -25.53 -2.00 14.68
C ASP A 384 -24.42 -2.52 15.60
N ALA A 385 -24.82 -3.37 16.56
CA ALA A 385 -23.97 -3.77 17.70
C ALA A 385 -22.71 -4.53 17.27
N SER A 386 -22.82 -5.38 16.23
CA SER A 386 -21.69 -6.14 15.68
C SER A 386 -20.63 -5.21 15.09
N GLU A 387 -21.08 -4.20 14.35
CA GLU A 387 -20.27 -3.20 13.67
C GLU A 387 -19.63 -2.24 14.68
N CYS A 388 -20.38 -1.85 15.71
CA CYS A 388 -19.85 -1.07 16.84
C CYS A 388 -18.72 -1.82 17.57
N GLU A 389 -18.88 -3.12 17.80
CA GLU A 389 -17.86 -3.95 18.45
C GLU A 389 -16.63 -4.13 17.54
N ALA A 390 -16.85 -4.32 16.24
CA ALA A 390 -15.77 -4.42 15.26
C ALA A 390 -14.96 -3.10 15.17
N LEU A 391 -15.63 -1.94 15.16
CA LEU A 391 -15.00 -0.62 15.25
C LEU A 391 -14.18 -0.45 16.53
N ALA A 392 -14.68 -0.91 17.68
CA ALA A 392 -13.97 -0.83 18.95
C ALA A 392 -12.68 -1.66 18.94
N ARG A 393 -12.70 -2.83 18.30
CA ARG A 393 -11.54 -3.72 18.19
C ARG A 393 -10.42 -3.19 17.29
N LEU A 394 -10.73 -2.30 16.33
CA LEU A 394 -9.76 -1.74 15.39
C LEU A 394 -8.64 -0.91 16.07
N GLY A 395 -8.95 -0.31 17.22
CA GLY A 395 -8.02 0.55 17.96
C GLY A 395 -7.64 1.81 17.20
N HIS A 396 -6.48 2.39 17.52
CA HIS A 396 -5.98 3.62 16.90
C HIS A 396 -4.49 3.51 16.54
N ALA A 397 -4.08 4.28 15.53
CA ALA A 397 -2.68 4.45 15.17
C ALA A 397 -2.02 5.47 16.12
N PRO A 398 -0.68 5.49 16.22
CA PRO A 398 0.03 6.45 17.06
C PRO A 398 -0.30 7.92 16.75
N ASP A 399 -0.66 8.24 15.51
CA ASP A 399 -1.06 9.57 15.06
C ASP A 399 -2.56 9.73 14.77
N GLY A 400 -3.36 8.71 15.12
CA GLY A 400 -4.82 8.78 15.12
C GLY A 400 -5.38 9.30 16.45
N ILE A 401 -6.66 9.62 16.47
CA ILE A 401 -7.35 10.07 17.69
C ILE A 401 -7.90 8.83 18.42
N PRO A 402 -7.48 8.58 19.68
CA PRO A 402 -7.92 7.41 20.42
C PRO A 402 -9.39 7.50 20.81
N GLY A 403 -10.04 6.33 20.88
CA GLY A 403 -11.43 6.18 21.33
C GLY A 403 -12.44 6.16 20.19
N LEU A 404 -13.69 5.91 20.56
CA LEU A 404 -14.84 5.99 19.68
C LEU A 404 -15.67 7.22 20.00
N PHE A 405 -16.30 7.75 18.97
CA PHE A 405 -17.14 8.94 19.05
C PHE A 405 -18.55 8.60 18.61
N ARG A 406 -19.48 9.42 19.05
CA ARG A 406 -20.89 9.39 18.67
C ARG A 406 -21.18 10.66 17.89
N LEU A 407 -21.66 10.51 16.67
CA LEU A 407 -22.06 11.61 15.80
C LEU A 407 -23.59 11.67 15.73
N THR A 408 -24.15 12.80 16.12
CA THR A 408 -25.59 13.12 16.05
C THR A 408 -25.81 14.46 15.36
N ALA A 409 -27.07 14.88 15.24
CA ALA A 409 -27.41 16.21 14.71
C ALA A 409 -26.79 17.35 15.54
N GLU A 410 -26.64 17.13 16.86
CA GLU A 410 -26.02 18.08 17.80
C GLU A 410 -24.48 18.14 17.67
N GLY A 411 -23.87 17.16 17.00
CA GLY A 411 -22.44 17.12 16.70
C GLY A 411 -21.74 15.86 17.20
N LEU A 412 -20.42 15.98 17.37
CA LEU A 412 -19.54 14.89 17.78
C LEU A 412 -19.38 14.89 19.32
N SER A 413 -19.66 13.75 19.94
CA SER A 413 -19.58 13.51 21.39
C SER A 413 -18.78 12.22 21.68
N PRO A 414 -18.26 11.99 22.90
CA PRO A 414 -17.61 10.73 23.21
C PRO A 414 -18.63 9.59 23.18
N ALA A 415 -18.26 8.42 22.66
CA ALA A 415 -19.10 7.23 22.72
C ALA A 415 -19.05 6.62 24.13
N SER A 416 -20.21 6.28 24.71
CA SER A 416 -20.24 5.44 25.91
C SER A 416 -19.72 4.03 25.57
N PRO A 417 -18.99 3.36 26.48
CA PRO A 417 -18.62 1.97 26.28
C PRO A 417 -19.89 1.12 26.14
N ALA A 418 -19.91 0.21 25.16
CA ALA A 418 -21.02 -0.71 24.99
C ALA A 418 -21.17 -1.53 26.28
N SER A 419 -22.33 -1.45 26.95
CA SER A 419 -22.62 -2.30 28.10
C SER A 419 -22.57 -3.77 27.64
N PRO A 420 -21.78 -4.64 28.30
CA PRO A 420 -21.83 -6.06 28.00
C PRO A 420 -23.25 -6.56 28.31
N ARG A 421 -23.93 -7.13 27.30
CA ARG A 421 -25.18 -7.86 27.48
C ARG A 421 -24.91 -9.33 27.69
#